data_AF-A0A165J0I2-F1
#
_entry.id   AF-A0A165J0I2-F1
#
_cell.length_a   1.000
_cell.length_b   1.000
_cell.length_c   1.000
_cell.angle_alpha   90.00
_cell.angle_beta   90.00
_cell.angle_gamma   90.00
#
_symmetry.space_group_name_H-M   'P 1'
#
loop_
_entity.id
_entity.type
_entity.pdbx_description
1 polymer ?
#
loop_
_entity_poly.entity_id
_entity_poly.type
_entity_poly.pdbx_seq_one_letter_code
_entity_poly.pdbx_strand_id
1 'polypeptide(L)'
;MLAIGFAAVALAGYASWQRWGPLPDNVAASVDGSVIPVDTLNVFVAAAQRSEPQVSRETVLKGLVENRLLAALAHDHDDLAAHGHADTSRVGYDAQTRHEQQRFKLIRTAFADDLRVAVEESGMADSLDYLTEPLLLSEDALAPLLSLEQALYATMTEAQQQAASQLAIARYRFAEDQPEQTLTLWDLYRRQNIQLKVQMHNLNTGFIREAIKQQLTMEFVFYWFDQHSGLSARAIAAVDDCIDDAMSRDELLHDLGLMHDIHDDNPQLRALAAEVSQDQIAAYYQQHQDEFTRVERVHAYHLRVNSQAEADRIYAELLTIQQDDNANPGEAFADAVARYSVAGDR
;
A
#
# COMPACT_ATOMS: atom_id res chain seq x y z
N MET A 1 -7.88 40.24 44.25
CA MET A 1 -6.90 39.15 44.10
C MET A 1 -7.40 38.20 43.03
N LEU A 2 -6.46 37.65 42.24
CA LEU A 2 -6.61 36.61 41.20
C LEU A 2 -7.17 37.05 39.84
N ALA A 3 -6.34 37.80 39.12
CA ALA A 3 -6.34 37.89 37.66
C ALA A 3 -4.92 37.58 37.15
N ILE A 4 -4.45 36.36 37.37
CA ILE A 4 -3.18 35.83 36.83
C ILE A 4 -3.46 34.37 36.50
N GLY A 5 -3.75 34.08 35.23
CA GLY A 5 -4.07 32.71 34.79
C GLY A 5 -4.19 32.54 33.27
N PHE A 6 -4.37 33.63 32.52
CA PHE A 6 -4.44 33.58 31.05
C PHE A 6 -3.19 34.09 30.32
N ALA A 7 -2.23 34.72 31.01
CA ALA A 7 -1.00 35.19 30.37
C ALA A 7 0.04 34.07 30.14
N ALA A 8 0.01 32.99 30.94
CA ALA A 8 1.02 31.93 30.85
C ALA A 8 0.83 30.99 29.63
N VAL A 9 -0.41 30.78 29.17
CA VAL A 9 -0.69 29.95 27.98
C VAL A 9 -0.36 30.72 26.69
N ALA A 10 -0.63 32.03 26.66
CA ALA A 10 -0.25 32.88 25.52
C ALA A 10 1.28 33.07 25.41
N LEU A 11 2.00 33.17 26.54
CA LEU A 11 3.45 33.30 26.56
C LEU A 11 4.19 31.98 26.27
N ALA A 12 3.62 30.83 26.65
CA ALA A 12 4.15 29.52 26.27
C ALA A 12 4.06 29.26 24.75
N GLY A 13 2.98 29.73 24.10
CA GLY A 13 2.84 29.69 22.64
C GLY A 13 3.81 30.63 21.91
N TYR A 14 4.17 31.76 22.52
CA TYR A 14 5.14 32.71 21.92
C TYR A 14 6.60 32.26 22.10
N ALA A 15 6.91 31.60 23.23
CA ALA A 15 8.25 31.08 23.50
C ALA A 15 8.57 29.81 22.69
N SER A 16 7.57 29.00 22.32
CA SER A 16 7.76 27.87 21.40
C SER A 16 7.98 28.34 19.96
N TRP A 17 7.32 29.42 19.52
CA TRP A 17 7.57 30.05 18.22
C TRP A 17 9.00 30.58 18.06
N GLN A 18 9.60 31.15 19.11
CA GLN A 18 10.98 31.67 19.05
C GLN A 18 12.08 30.58 19.00
N ARG A 19 11.73 29.31 19.25
CA ARG A 19 12.69 28.19 19.15
C ARG A 19 12.85 27.69 17.70
N TRP A 20 11.96 28.13 16.81
CA TRP A 20 11.89 27.79 15.40
C TRP A 20 12.25 29.08 14.64
N GLY A 21 13.55 29.36 14.53
CA GLY A 21 14.00 30.43 13.62
C GLY A 21 13.47 30.22 12.20
N PRO A 22 13.61 31.20 11.29
CA PRO A 22 13.22 30.99 9.90
C PRO A 22 13.86 29.68 9.40
N LEU A 23 13.05 28.85 8.74
CA LEU A 23 13.54 27.62 8.14
C LEU A 23 14.69 27.98 7.18
N PRO A 24 15.75 27.16 7.09
CA PRO A 24 16.79 27.37 6.09
C PRO A 24 16.18 27.45 4.67
N ASP A 25 16.78 28.24 3.78
CA ASP A 25 16.22 28.49 2.43
C ASP A 25 16.02 27.22 1.59
N ASN A 26 16.70 26.12 1.93
CA ASN A 26 16.56 24.82 1.27
C ASN A 26 15.55 23.87 1.95
N VAL A 27 14.82 24.34 2.96
CA VAL A 27 13.83 23.57 3.73
C VAL A 27 12.44 24.15 3.50
N ALA A 28 11.54 23.34 2.93
CA ALA A 28 10.15 23.72 2.69
C ALA A 28 9.29 23.58 3.96
N ALA A 29 9.50 22.51 4.74
CA ALA A 29 8.83 22.28 6.01
C ALA A 29 9.68 21.37 6.91
N SER A 30 9.37 21.40 8.21
CA SER A 30 9.83 20.38 9.16
C SER A 30 8.66 19.94 10.03
N VAL A 31 8.50 18.62 10.17
CA VAL A 31 7.47 17.97 10.98
C VAL A 31 8.19 17.00 11.91
N ASP A 32 8.07 17.18 13.22
CA ASP A 32 8.68 16.34 14.25
C ASP A 32 10.19 16.05 14.07
N GLY A 33 10.93 17.03 13.54
CA GLY A 33 12.37 16.92 13.30
C GLY A 33 12.76 16.33 11.94
N SER A 34 11.82 15.71 11.23
CA SER A 34 11.96 15.35 9.82
C SER A 34 11.78 16.59 8.95
N VAL A 35 12.49 16.64 7.81
CA VAL A 35 12.58 17.82 6.95
C VAL A 35 12.13 17.45 5.55
N ILE A 36 11.28 18.29 4.96
CA ILE A 36 10.94 18.25 3.53
C ILE A 36 11.82 19.29 2.82
N PRO A 37 12.80 18.88 2.00
CA PRO A 37 13.61 19.80 1.20
C PRO A 37 12.77 20.57 0.18
N VAL A 38 13.21 21.78 -0.16
CA VAL A 38 12.60 22.60 -1.22
C VAL A 38 12.57 21.88 -2.56
N ASP A 39 13.64 21.14 -2.89
CA ASP A 39 13.72 20.41 -4.16
C ASP A 39 12.75 19.22 -4.20
N THR A 40 12.57 18.52 -3.08
CA THR A 40 11.53 17.48 -2.94
C THR A 40 10.15 18.07 -3.20
N LEU A 41 9.80 19.20 -2.58
CA LEU A 41 8.54 19.90 -2.86
C LEU A 41 8.41 20.27 -4.35
N ASN A 42 9.49 20.70 -5.01
CA ASN A 42 9.46 21.05 -6.43
C ASN A 42 9.06 19.85 -7.30
N VAL A 43 9.52 18.63 -6.97
CA VAL A 43 9.12 17.40 -7.69
C VAL A 43 7.61 17.19 -7.64
N PHE A 44 7.02 17.25 -6.43
CA PHE A 44 5.57 17.08 -6.26
C PHE A 44 4.77 18.21 -6.90
N VAL A 45 5.26 19.44 -6.85
CA VAL A 45 4.61 20.59 -7.53
C VAL A 45 4.63 20.40 -9.04
N ALA A 46 5.77 20.02 -9.61
CA ALA A 46 5.91 19.77 -11.04
C ALA A 46 4.96 18.64 -11.49
N ALA A 47 4.86 17.55 -10.72
CA ALA A 47 3.92 16.48 -11.01
C ALA A 47 2.45 16.92 -10.90
N ALA A 48 2.07 17.63 -9.83
CA ALA A 48 0.69 18.07 -9.61
C ALA A 48 0.23 19.07 -10.69
N GLN A 49 1.11 19.98 -11.11
CA GLN A 49 0.80 20.98 -12.15
C GLN A 49 0.61 20.39 -13.55
N ARG A 50 1.06 19.17 -13.81
CA ARG A 50 0.77 18.47 -15.09
C ARG A 50 -0.71 18.12 -15.21
N SER A 51 -1.35 17.74 -14.11
CA SER A 51 -2.78 17.40 -14.08
C SER A 51 -3.64 18.64 -13.79
N GLU A 52 -3.18 19.50 -12.88
CA GLU A 52 -3.89 20.69 -12.42
C GLU A 52 -3.00 21.93 -12.50
N PRO A 53 -2.94 22.63 -13.65
CA PRO A 53 -1.98 23.72 -13.86
C PRO A 53 -2.08 24.90 -12.88
N GLN A 54 -3.20 25.03 -12.18
CA GLN A 54 -3.46 26.11 -11.21
C GLN A 54 -3.16 25.70 -9.76
N VAL A 55 -2.74 24.46 -9.50
CA VAL A 55 -2.43 24.02 -8.13
C VAL A 55 -1.28 24.85 -7.57
N SER A 56 -1.52 25.41 -6.39
CA SER A 56 -0.52 26.26 -5.74
C SER A 56 0.55 25.40 -5.05
N ARG A 57 1.77 25.93 -4.99
CA ARG A 57 2.87 25.33 -4.22
C ARG A 57 2.49 25.10 -2.76
N GLU A 58 1.75 26.04 -2.17
CA GLU A 58 1.26 25.95 -0.78
C GLU A 58 0.30 24.78 -0.59
N THR A 59 -0.61 24.55 -1.54
CA THR A 59 -1.55 23.43 -1.51
C THR A 59 -0.82 22.09 -1.54
N VAL A 60 0.20 21.96 -2.39
CA VAL A 60 1.02 20.74 -2.46
C VAL A 60 1.79 20.53 -1.16
N LEU A 61 2.43 21.58 -0.63
CA LEU A 61 3.17 21.49 0.64
C LEU A 61 2.25 21.09 1.80
N LYS A 62 1.04 21.66 1.87
CA LYS A 62 0.03 21.29 2.86
C LYS A 62 -0.32 19.81 2.77
N GLY A 63 -0.53 19.29 1.56
CA GLY A 63 -0.78 17.86 1.35
C GLY A 63 0.37 16.97 1.83
N LEU A 64 1.63 17.34 1.54
CA LEU A 64 2.79 16.57 2.01
C LEU A 64 2.90 16.57 3.54
N VAL A 65 2.66 17.71 4.18
CA VAL A 65 2.66 17.83 5.65
C VAL A 65 1.51 17.02 6.26
N GLU A 66 0.32 17.07 5.66
CA GLU A 66 -0.84 16.28 6.10
C GLU A 66 -0.57 14.77 5.98
N ASN A 67 0.03 14.33 4.88
CA ASN A 67 0.44 12.93 4.70
C ASN A 67 1.41 12.51 5.80
N ARG A 68 2.45 13.30 6.08
CA ARG A 68 3.42 13.00 7.16
C ARG A 68 2.76 12.88 8.53
N LEU A 69 1.87 13.82 8.87
CA LEU A 69 1.16 13.81 10.16
C LEU A 69 0.25 12.59 10.29
N LEU A 70 -0.44 12.21 9.20
CA LEU A 70 -1.30 11.03 9.19
C LEU A 70 -0.50 9.73 9.17
N ALA A 71 0.66 9.69 8.52
CA ALA A 71 1.57 8.55 8.56
C ALA A 71 2.13 8.33 9.97
N ALA A 72 2.48 9.41 10.69
CA ALA A 72 2.88 9.31 12.10
C ALA A 72 1.75 8.74 12.97
N LEU A 73 0.51 9.19 12.74
CA LEU A 73 -0.67 8.64 13.41
C LEU A 73 -0.92 7.17 13.05
N ALA A 74 -0.67 6.77 11.79
CA ALA A 74 -0.79 5.39 11.34
C ALA A 74 0.15 4.48 12.11
N HIS A 75 1.41 4.91 12.28
CA HIS A 75 2.41 4.17 13.03
C HIS A 75 2.02 3.99 14.50
N ASP A 76 1.54 5.06 15.15
CA ASP A 76 1.02 4.98 16.52
C ASP A 76 -0.21 4.06 16.63
N HIS A 77 -1.06 4.02 15.59
CA HIS A 77 -2.25 3.17 15.54
C HIS A 77 -1.91 1.69 15.33
N ASP A 78 -0.96 1.38 14.45
CA ASP A 78 -0.50 0.01 14.17
C ASP A 78 0.21 -0.62 15.37
N ASP A 79 1.00 0.16 16.11
CA ASP A 79 1.62 -0.29 17.36
C ASP A 79 0.58 -0.68 18.42
N LEU A 80 -0.59 -0.03 18.41
CA LEU A 80 -1.72 -0.36 19.28
C LEU A 80 -2.56 -1.53 18.74
N ALA A 81 -2.59 -1.71 17.42
CA ALA A 81 -3.37 -2.71 16.70
C ALA A 81 -2.56 -3.96 16.32
N ALA A 82 -1.41 -4.22 16.97
CA ALA A 82 -0.45 -5.31 16.71
C ALA A 82 -0.96 -6.76 16.89
N HIS A 83 -2.18 -7.04 16.42
CA HIS A 83 -2.77 -8.35 16.23
C HIS A 83 -3.21 -8.51 14.76
N GLY A 84 -2.24 -8.83 13.89
CA GLY A 84 -2.53 -9.73 12.76
C GLY A 84 -2.65 -9.16 11.35
N HIS A 85 -2.13 -7.97 11.04
CA HIS A 85 -2.06 -7.52 9.64
C HIS A 85 -0.78 -8.02 8.93
N ALA A 86 -0.70 -9.34 8.76
CA ALA A 86 0.18 -9.93 7.77
C ALA A 86 -0.37 -9.59 6.37
N ASP A 87 0.22 -8.56 5.74
CA ASP A 87 0.19 -8.27 4.31
C ASP A 87 -1.22 -8.36 3.67
N THR A 88 -2.02 -7.32 3.83
CA THR A 88 -3.43 -7.22 3.40
C THR A 88 -3.65 -7.20 1.89
N SER A 89 -2.65 -7.49 1.06
CA SER A 89 -2.81 -7.61 -0.39
C SER A 89 -2.50 -9.00 -0.91
N ARG A 90 -3.27 -10.01 -0.50
CA ARG A 90 -3.23 -11.35 -1.12
C ARG A 90 -3.58 -11.36 -2.63
N VAL A 91 -4.20 -10.28 -3.13
CA VAL A 91 -4.71 -10.19 -4.51
C VAL A 91 -4.02 -9.09 -5.34
N GLY A 92 -3.67 -7.95 -4.72
CA GLY A 92 -2.99 -6.82 -5.36
C GLY A 92 -1.46 -6.88 -5.26
N TYR A 93 -0.80 -5.75 -5.55
CA TYR A 93 0.65 -5.60 -5.43
C TYR A 93 1.09 -5.48 -3.97
N ASP A 94 2.25 -6.03 -3.62
CA ASP A 94 2.88 -5.83 -2.31
C ASP A 94 3.31 -4.36 -2.11
N ALA A 95 3.60 -3.97 -0.86
CA ALA A 95 3.93 -2.59 -0.50
C ALA A 95 5.15 -2.04 -1.28
N GLN A 96 6.20 -2.83 -1.46
CA GLN A 96 7.38 -2.41 -2.21
C GLN A 96 7.03 -2.15 -3.68
N THR A 97 6.28 -3.07 -4.30
CA THR A 97 5.83 -2.89 -5.68
C THR A 97 4.91 -1.66 -5.83
N ARG A 98 4.03 -1.39 -4.87
CA ARG A 98 3.21 -0.17 -4.86
C ARG A 98 4.08 1.09 -4.78
N HIS A 99 5.08 1.10 -3.89
CA HIS A 99 6.02 2.22 -3.79
C HIS A 99 6.76 2.46 -5.10
N GLU A 100 7.33 1.41 -5.72
CA GLU A 100 8.02 1.50 -7.02
C GLU A 100 7.08 2.08 -8.10
N GLN A 101 5.82 1.65 -8.16
CA GLN A 101 4.84 2.17 -9.12
C GLN A 101 4.51 3.65 -8.88
N GLN A 102 4.34 4.08 -7.63
CA GLN A 102 4.09 5.49 -7.29
C GLN A 102 5.31 6.35 -7.60
N ARG A 103 6.51 5.88 -7.25
CA ARG A 103 7.78 6.54 -7.58
C ARG A 103 7.93 6.72 -9.08
N PHE A 104 7.71 5.67 -9.86
CA PHE A 104 7.77 5.72 -11.32
C PHE A 104 6.77 6.72 -11.90
N LYS A 105 5.51 6.67 -11.44
CA LYS A 105 4.46 7.60 -11.88
C LYS A 105 4.82 9.05 -11.56
N LEU A 106 5.29 9.32 -10.35
CA LEU A 106 5.68 10.66 -9.91
C LEU A 106 6.81 11.21 -10.79
N ILE A 107 7.91 10.46 -10.92
CA ILE A 107 9.09 10.89 -11.68
C ILE A 107 8.72 11.11 -13.15
N ARG A 108 8.04 10.15 -13.77
CA ARG A 108 7.64 10.23 -15.18
C ARG A 108 6.75 11.44 -15.46
N THR A 109 5.98 11.89 -14.46
CA THR A 109 5.10 13.05 -14.60
C THR A 109 5.86 14.36 -14.35
N ALA A 110 6.62 14.44 -13.25
CA ALA A 110 7.41 15.62 -12.90
C ALA A 110 8.46 15.97 -13.96
N PHE A 111 9.17 14.96 -14.48
CA PHE A 111 10.31 15.10 -15.39
C PHE A 111 10.01 14.63 -16.81
N ALA A 112 8.75 14.68 -17.24
CA ALA A 112 8.33 14.14 -18.54
C ALA A 112 9.15 14.67 -19.74
N ASP A 113 9.48 15.96 -19.73
CA ASP A 113 10.25 16.58 -20.80
C ASP A 113 11.73 16.18 -20.77
N ASP A 114 12.35 16.20 -19.59
CA ASP A 114 13.76 15.83 -19.42
C ASP A 114 14.01 14.35 -19.72
N LEU A 115 13.08 13.48 -19.29
CA LEU A 115 13.12 12.05 -19.61
C LEU A 115 12.98 11.78 -21.10
N ARG A 116 12.13 12.54 -21.81
CA ARG A 116 12.01 12.42 -23.27
C ARG A 116 13.33 12.77 -23.95
N VAL A 117 13.97 13.88 -23.55
CA VAL A 117 15.29 14.25 -24.06
C VAL A 117 16.32 13.15 -23.76
N ALA A 118 16.33 12.62 -22.54
CA ALA A 118 17.27 11.57 -22.15
C ALA A 118 17.11 10.27 -22.98
N VAL A 119 15.87 9.90 -23.31
CA VAL A 119 15.59 8.75 -24.20
C VAL A 119 16.01 9.04 -25.64
N GLU A 120 15.78 10.26 -26.14
CA GLU A 120 16.22 10.66 -27.48
C GLU A 120 17.75 10.69 -27.60
N GLU A 121 18.44 11.15 -26.55
CA GLU A 121 19.91 11.24 -26.49
C GLU A 121 20.59 9.88 -26.27
N SER A 122 19.92 8.92 -25.63
CA SER A 122 20.49 7.57 -25.46
C SER A 122 20.60 6.81 -26.78
N GLY A 123 19.83 7.22 -27.81
CA GLY A 123 19.79 6.57 -29.11
C GLY A 123 19.12 5.18 -29.11
N MET A 124 18.53 4.78 -27.98
CA MET A 124 17.83 3.50 -27.83
C MET A 124 16.37 3.63 -28.21
N ALA A 125 15.87 2.74 -29.06
CA ALA A 125 14.49 2.77 -29.55
C ALA A 125 13.56 1.85 -28.75
N ASP A 126 14.12 0.80 -28.15
CA ASP A 126 13.41 -0.16 -27.29
C ASP A 126 14.15 -0.30 -25.95
N SER A 127 13.43 -0.50 -24.85
CA SER A 127 14.05 -0.72 -23.53
C SER A 127 14.89 -2.00 -23.49
N LEU A 128 14.65 -2.95 -24.39
CA LEU A 128 15.50 -4.14 -24.56
C LEU A 128 16.86 -3.84 -25.19
N ASP A 129 17.08 -2.66 -25.78
CA ASP A 129 18.38 -2.29 -26.36
C ASP A 129 19.47 -2.14 -25.28
N TYR A 130 19.07 -1.97 -24.01
CA TYR A 130 19.98 -1.93 -22.86
C TYR A 130 20.45 -3.31 -22.37
N LEU A 131 19.99 -4.40 -23.00
CA LEU A 131 20.41 -5.75 -22.64
C LEU A 131 21.88 -5.99 -22.99
N THR A 132 22.62 -6.53 -22.03
CA THR A 132 24.02 -6.96 -22.22
C THR A 132 24.11 -8.42 -22.69
N GLU A 133 23.06 -9.20 -22.44
CA GLU A 133 22.91 -10.59 -22.90
C GLU A 133 21.48 -10.82 -23.43
N PRO A 134 21.27 -11.77 -24.36
CA PRO A 134 19.92 -12.14 -24.82
C PRO A 134 19.03 -12.62 -23.67
N LEU A 135 17.73 -12.31 -23.75
CA LEU A 135 16.75 -12.76 -22.74
C LEU A 135 16.68 -14.28 -22.62
N LEU A 136 16.64 -14.78 -21.39
CA LEU A 136 16.43 -16.20 -21.11
C LEU A 136 14.93 -16.49 -20.98
N LEU A 137 14.28 -16.77 -22.11
CA LEU A 137 12.84 -17.06 -22.20
C LEU A 137 12.53 -18.46 -22.76
N SER A 138 13.47 -19.40 -22.68
CA SER A 138 13.22 -20.76 -23.16
C SER A 138 12.26 -21.50 -22.24
N GLU A 139 11.38 -22.31 -22.84
CA GLU A 139 10.44 -23.15 -22.10
C GLU A 139 11.18 -24.11 -21.14
N ASP A 140 12.30 -24.68 -21.58
CA ASP A 140 13.15 -25.55 -20.75
C ASP A 140 13.67 -24.88 -19.46
N ALA A 141 13.97 -23.57 -19.51
CA ALA A 141 14.43 -22.83 -18.35
C ALA A 141 13.28 -22.38 -17.44
N LEU A 142 12.12 -22.07 -18.03
CA LEU A 142 10.99 -21.46 -17.33
C LEU A 142 10.01 -22.50 -16.76
N ALA A 143 9.73 -23.58 -17.49
CA ALA A 143 8.74 -24.59 -17.12
C ALA A 143 8.97 -25.21 -15.74
N PRO A 144 10.20 -25.55 -15.30
CA PRO A 144 10.42 -26.11 -13.96
C PRO A 144 10.05 -25.16 -12.82
N LEU A 145 10.07 -23.85 -13.07
CA LEU A 145 9.84 -22.81 -12.07
C LEU A 145 8.40 -22.28 -12.10
N LEU A 146 7.80 -22.23 -13.28
CA LEU A 146 6.47 -21.66 -13.50
C LEU A 146 5.36 -22.70 -13.59
N SER A 147 5.66 -23.98 -13.81
CA SER A 147 4.62 -25.01 -13.80
C SER A 147 4.13 -25.25 -12.37
N LEU A 148 2.82 -25.16 -12.18
CA LEU A 148 2.18 -25.46 -10.89
C LEU A 148 1.72 -26.92 -10.87
N GLU A 149 2.17 -27.69 -9.88
CA GLU A 149 1.78 -29.10 -9.74
C GLU A 149 0.31 -29.29 -9.34
N GLN A 150 -0.30 -28.28 -8.70
CA GLN A 150 -1.70 -28.33 -8.27
C GLN A 150 -2.42 -27.05 -8.70
N ALA A 151 -3.56 -27.22 -9.38
CA ALA A 151 -4.37 -26.12 -9.93
C ALA A 151 -4.97 -25.17 -8.87
N LEU A 152 -4.87 -25.51 -7.57
CA LEU A 152 -5.36 -24.68 -6.47
C LEU A 152 -4.35 -23.62 -6.00
N TYR A 153 -3.06 -23.78 -6.30
CA TYR A 153 -2.06 -22.77 -5.95
C TYR A 153 -2.08 -21.67 -6.99
N ALA A 154 -2.22 -20.43 -6.53
CA ALA A 154 -2.13 -19.25 -7.39
C ALA A 154 -0.73 -18.60 -7.32
N THR A 155 0.21 -19.23 -6.60
CA THR A 155 1.56 -18.71 -6.36
C THR A 155 2.64 -19.78 -6.35
N MET A 156 3.88 -19.41 -6.70
CA MET A 156 5.07 -20.25 -6.55
C MET A 156 5.26 -20.78 -5.12
N THR A 157 5.69 -22.03 -4.99
CA THR A 157 6.18 -22.63 -3.73
C THR A 157 7.50 -22.01 -3.29
N GLU A 158 7.87 -22.10 -2.01
CA GLU A 158 9.16 -21.57 -1.50
C GLU A 158 10.38 -22.08 -2.29
N ALA A 159 10.37 -23.37 -2.65
CA ALA A 159 11.43 -23.96 -3.47
C ALA A 159 11.51 -23.33 -4.87
N GLN A 160 10.35 -23.08 -5.50
CA GLN A 160 10.28 -22.37 -6.79
C GLN A 160 10.73 -20.92 -6.66
N GLN A 161 10.38 -20.23 -5.57
CA GLN A 161 10.82 -18.85 -5.32
C GLN A 161 12.34 -18.78 -5.17
N GLN A 162 12.94 -19.70 -4.41
CA GLN A 162 14.39 -19.76 -4.22
C GLN A 162 15.13 -20.10 -5.52
N ALA A 163 14.57 -20.96 -6.37
CA ALA A 163 15.16 -21.27 -7.66
C ALA A 163 14.95 -20.11 -8.66
N ALA A 164 13.80 -19.45 -8.65
CA ALA A 164 13.49 -18.28 -9.48
C ALA A 164 14.34 -17.05 -9.13
N SER A 165 14.78 -16.90 -7.87
CA SER A 165 15.69 -15.82 -7.47
C SER A 165 17.13 -16.02 -7.95
N GLN A 166 17.48 -17.22 -8.42
CA GLN A 166 18.77 -17.53 -9.02
C GLN A 166 18.75 -17.48 -10.55
N LEU A 167 17.55 -17.53 -11.16
CA LEU A 167 17.40 -17.50 -12.61
C LEU A 167 17.43 -16.05 -13.12
N ALA A 168 18.56 -15.61 -13.66
CA ALA A 168 18.66 -14.35 -14.39
C ALA A 168 17.92 -14.46 -15.73
N ILE A 169 16.86 -13.66 -15.90
CA ILE A 169 16.06 -13.63 -17.14
C ILE A 169 16.45 -12.47 -18.06
N ALA A 170 17.06 -11.43 -17.50
CA ALA A 170 17.65 -10.32 -18.23
C ALA A 170 18.88 -9.79 -17.50
N ARG A 171 19.87 -9.34 -18.26
CA ARG A 171 21.03 -8.58 -17.77
C ARG A 171 21.13 -7.31 -18.59
N TYR A 172 21.32 -6.19 -17.91
CA TYR A 172 21.22 -4.88 -18.55
C TYR A 172 22.16 -3.86 -17.91
N ARG A 173 22.43 -2.80 -18.67
CA ARG A 173 23.21 -1.65 -18.20
C ARG A 173 22.83 -0.40 -18.99
N PHE A 174 22.56 0.71 -18.30
CA PHE A 174 22.14 1.96 -18.93
C PHE A 174 23.31 2.83 -19.40
N ALA A 175 24.46 2.78 -18.72
CA ALA A 175 25.68 3.51 -19.10
C ALA A 175 26.93 2.67 -18.83
N GLU A 176 27.98 2.84 -19.64
CA GLU A 176 29.19 1.99 -19.60
C GLU A 176 29.94 2.02 -18.26
N ASP A 177 29.84 3.13 -17.53
CA ASP A 177 30.47 3.34 -16.23
C ASP A 177 29.72 2.68 -15.07
N GLN A 178 28.53 2.12 -15.32
CA GLN A 178 27.75 1.40 -14.32
C GLN A 178 28.05 -0.11 -14.29
N PRO A 179 27.93 -0.75 -13.11
CA PRO A 179 27.90 -2.19 -13.03
C PRO A 179 26.67 -2.76 -13.75
N GLU A 180 26.84 -3.91 -14.39
CA GLU A 180 25.73 -4.67 -14.97
C GLU A 180 24.71 -5.04 -13.88
N GLN A 181 23.44 -4.84 -14.19
CA GLN A 181 22.30 -5.20 -13.35
C GLN A 181 21.66 -6.50 -13.83
N THR A 182 21.07 -7.24 -12.91
CA THR A 182 20.37 -8.50 -13.20
C THR A 182 18.92 -8.41 -12.77
N LEU A 183 18.02 -8.79 -13.68
CA LEU A 183 16.62 -9.05 -13.37
C LEU A 183 16.41 -10.55 -13.27
N THR A 184 16.01 -11.02 -12.09
CA THR A 184 15.70 -12.44 -11.85
C THR A 184 14.25 -12.76 -12.17
N LEU A 185 13.92 -14.04 -12.37
CA LEU A 185 12.53 -14.46 -12.55
C LEU A 185 11.70 -14.13 -11.31
N TRP A 186 12.25 -14.31 -10.12
CA TRP A 186 11.57 -13.96 -8.88
C TRP A 186 11.26 -12.47 -8.79
N ASP A 187 12.22 -11.61 -9.14
CA ASP A 187 12.03 -10.16 -9.14
C ASP A 187 10.91 -9.71 -10.08
N LEU A 188 10.85 -10.31 -11.27
CA LEU A 188 9.76 -10.01 -12.20
C LEU A 188 8.42 -10.54 -11.67
N TYR A 189 8.42 -11.76 -11.13
CA TYR A 189 7.22 -12.46 -10.67
C TYR A 189 6.56 -11.79 -9.46
N ARG A 190 7.35 -11.39 -8.44
CA ARG A 190 6.82 -10.79 -7.22
C ARG A 190 6.06 -9.49 -7.49
N ARG A 191 6.55 -8.72 -8.47
CA ARG A 191 5.99 -7.44 -8.94
C ARG A 191 4.69 -7.57 -9.74
N GLN A 192 4.17 -8.78 -9.93
CA GLN A 192 2.92 -9.02 -10.64
C GLN A 192 1.75 -9.23 -9.67
N ASN A 193 0.58 -8.71 -10.05
CA ASN A 193 -0.68 -9.06 -9.38
C ASN A 193 -1.10 -10.49 -9.75
N ILE A 194 -2.12 -11.03 -9.07
CA ILE A 194 -2.51 -12.43 -9.25
C ILE A 194 -2.95 -12.79 -10.68
N GLN A 195 -3.60 -11.86 -11.39
CA GLN A 195 -4.06 -12.09 -12.77
C GLN A 195 -2.87 -12.20 -13.73
N LEU A 196 -1.84 -11.38 -13.51
CA LEU A 196 -0.62 -11.37 -14.31
C LEU A 196 0.28 -12.58 -13.98
N LYS A 197 0.30 -13.04 -12.72
CA LYS A 197 0.99 -14.28 -12.31
C LYS A 197 0.46 -15.51 -13.07
N VAL A 198 -0.85 -15.58 -13.32
CA VAL A 198 -1.45 -16.65 -14.14
C VAL A 198 -0.88 -16.66 -15.57
N GLN A 199 -0.62 -15.49 -16.18
CA GLN A 199 0.00 -15.44 -17.51
C GLN A 199 1.42 -16.03 -17.50
N MET A 200 2.18 -15.79 -16.43
CA MET A 200 3.51 -16.37 -16.26
C MET A 200 3.43 -17.89 -16.09
N HIS A 201 2.50 -18.39 -15.26
CA HIS A 201 2.29 -19.83 -15.05
C HIS A 201 1.85 -20.57 -16.31
N ASN A 202 1.15 -19.88 -17.22
CA ASN A 202 0.80 -20.41 -18.54
C ASN A 202 1.96 -20.37 -19.56
N LEU A 203 3.18 -20.04 -19.11
CA LEU A 203 4.38 -19.92 -19.96
C LEU A 203 4.17 -18.98 -21.16
N ASN A 204 3.38 -17.93 -20.97
CA ASN A 204 3.17 -16.92 -21.99
C ASN A 204 4.43 -16.06 -22.13
N THR A 205 5.39 -16.52 -22.93
CA THR A 205 6.69 -15.85 -23.13
C THR A 205 6.56 -14.47 -23.78
N GLY A 206 5.49 -14.24 -24.56
CA GLY A 206 5.15 -12.91 -25.07
C GLY A 206 4.82 -11.94 -23.94
N PHE A 207 3.98 -12.37 -23.00
CA PHE A 207 3.68 -11.60 -21.79
C PHE A 207 4.93 -11.36 -20.94
N ILE A 208 5.74 -12.40 -20.69
CA ILE A 208 6.97 -12.26 -19.88
C ILE A 208 7.94 -11.26 -20.52
N ARG A 209 8.09 -11.28 -21.85
CA ARG A 209 8.90 -10.29 -22.58
C ARG A 209 8.39 -8.86 -22.37
N GLU A 210 7.09 -8.64 -22.48
CA GLU A 210 6.51 -7.30 -22.26
C GLU A 210 6.64 -6.85 -20.80
N ALA A 211 6.51 -7.77 -19.84
CA ALA A 211 6.74 -7.47 -18.43
C ALA A 211 8.21 -7.07 -18.17
N ILE A 212 9.18 -7.74 -18.82
CA ILE A 212 10.59 -7.36 -18.80
C ILE A 212 10.77 -5.95 -19.39
N LYS A 213 10.17 -5.66 -20.55
CA LYS A 213 10.25 -4.32 -21.18
C LYS A 213 9.77 -3.21 -20.26
N GLN A 214 8.64 -3.44 -19.59
CA GLN A 214 8.08 -2.49 -18.62
C GLN A 214 9.01 -2.31 -17.42
N GLN A 215 9.58 -3.39 -16.89
CA GLN A 215 10.56 -3.31 -15.80
C GLN A 215 11.78 -2.49 -16.23
N LEU A 216 12.41 -2.78 -17.38
CA LEU A 216 13.58 -2.04 -17.83
C LEU A 216 13.27 -0.55 -18.08
N THR A 217 12.05 -0.23 -18.52
CA THR A 217 11.60 1.16 -18.66
C THR A 217 11.54 1.86 -17.30
N MET A 218 11.00 1.19 -16.29
CA MET A 218 10.93 1.71 -14.92
C MET A 218 12.32 1.90 -14.33
N GLU A 219 13.19 0.90 -14.46
CA GLU A 219 14.57 0.94 -13.99
C GLU A 219 15.37 2.07 -14.67
N PHE A 220 15.14 2.32 -15.96
CA PHE A 220 15.77 3.45 -16.66
C PHE A 220 15.33 4.79 -16.06
N VAL A 221 14.04 4.95 -15.76
CA VAL A 221 13.52 6.18 -15.14
C VAL A 221 14.11 6.39 -13.74
N PHE A 222 14.28 5.31 -12.95
CA PHE A 222 14.95 5.39 -11.65
C PHE A 222 16.43 5.73 -11.78
N TYR A 223 17.15 5.06 -12.67
CA TYR A 223 18.54 5.39 -12.98
C TYR A 223 18.69 6.85 -13.37
N TRP A 224 17.85 7.34 -14.29
CA TRP A 224 17.89 8.73 -14.72
C TRP A 224 17.60 9.69 -13.57
N PHE A 225 16.58 9.39 -12.76
CA PHE A 225 16.24 10.22 -11.61
C PHE A 225 17.37 10.28 -10.57
N ASP A 226 18.00 9.15 -10.28
CA ASP A 226 19.03 9.07 -9.25
C ASP A 226 20.36 9.70 -9.70
N GLN A 227 20.66 9.70 -10.99
CA GLN A 227 21.95 10.16 -11.53
C GLN A 227 21.89 11.53 -12.23
N HIS A 228 20.77 11.87 -12.87
CA HIS A 228 20.68 12.97 -13.83
C HIS A 228 19.60 14.01 -13.50
N SER A 229 18.73 13.78 -12.51
CA SER A 229 17.70 14.76 -12.10
C SER A 229 18.27 16.07 -11.52
N GLY A 230 19.55 16.06 -11.11
CA GLY A 230 20.19 17.18 -10.40
C GLY A 230 19.79 17.29 -8.92
N LEU A 231 18.94 16.39 -8.41
CA LEU A 231 18.55 16.34 -7.00
C LEU A 231 19.71 15.81 -6.14
N SER A 232 19.81 16.34 -4.91
CA SER A 232 20.71 15.75 -3.91
C SER A 232 20.15 14.41 -3.42
N ALA A 233 21.03 13.51 -2.96
CA ALA A 233 20.63 12.24 -2.35
C ALA A 233 19.62 12.41 -1.19
N ARG A 234 19.72 13.51 -0.43
CA ARG A 234 18.76 13.85 0.62
C ARG A 234 17.38 14.21 0.06
N ALA A 235 17.33 14.92 -1.06
CA ALA A 235 16.07 15.27 -1.70
C ALA A 235 15.40 14.05 -2.33
N ILE A 236 16.19 13.15 -2.94
CA ILE A 236 15.72 11.85 -3.46
C ILE A 236 15.13 11.01 -2.32
N ALA A 237 15.87 10.80 -1.23
CA ALA A 237 15.37 10.05 -0.08
C ALA A 237 14.07 10.67 0.49
N ALA A 238 14.00 12.00 0.58
CA ALA A 238 12.78 12.66 1.05
C ALA A 238 11.61 12.56 0.06
N VAL A 239 11.84 12.33 -1.25
CA VAL A 239 10.77 11.99 -2.19
C VAL A 239 10.18 10.63 -1.84
N ASP A 240 11.05 9.63 -1.63
CA ASP A 240 10.63 8.27 -1.25
C ASP A 240 9.87 8.31 0.10
N ASP A 241 10.40 9.02 1.11
CA ASP A 241 9.70 9.18 2.39
C ASP A 241 8.31 9.82 2.23
N CYS A 242 8.14 10.78 1.30
CA CYS A 242 6.84 11.41 1.05
C CYS A 242 5.85 10.48 0.32
N ILE A 243 6.36 9.54 -0.48
CA ILE A 243 5.55 8.50 -1.12
C ILE A 243 5.07 7.51 -0.05
N ASP A 244 5.98 7.06 0.82
CA ASP A 244 5.66 6.20 1.95
C ASP A 244 4.62 6.86 2.88
N ASP A 245 4.78 8.14 3.22
CA ASP A 245 3.79 8.86 4.02
C ASP A 245 2.38 8.84 3.39
N ALA A 246 2.31 9.02 2.07
CA ALA A 246 1.05 9.03 1.34
C ALA A 246 0.39 7.64 1.36
N MET A 247 1.20 6.58 1.21
CA MET A 247 0.72 5.20 1.28
C MET A 247 0.24 4.85 2.70
N SER A 248 1.00 5.20 3.74
CA SER A 248 0.59 4.96 5.13
C SER A 248 -0.65 5.76 5.51
N ARG A 249 -0.81 6.98 4.99
CA ARG A 249 -2.06 7.74 5.11
C ARG A 249 -3.23 6.97 4.50
N ASP A 250 -3.08 6.46 3.28
CA ASP A 250 -4.16 5.74 2.58
C ASP A 250 -4.55 4.47 3.34
N GLU A 251 -3.58 3.72 3.86
CA GLU A 251 -3.79 2.54 4.70
C GLU A 251 -4.54 2.89 5.98
N LEU A 252 -4.10 3.91 6.73
CA LEU A 252 -4.79 4.39 7.93
C LEU A 252 -6.24 4.80 7.63
N LEU A 253 -6.46 5.56 6.56
CA LEU A 253 -7.83 5.98 6.20
C LEU A 253 -8.70 4.80 5.81
N HIS A 254 -8.12 3.76 5.19
CA HIS A 254 -8.82 2.51 4.89
C HIS A 254 -9.22 1.78 6.18
N ASP A 255 -8.29 1.64 7.12
CA ASP A 255 -8.51 0.95 8.41
C ASP A 255 -9.50 1.69 9.29
N LEU A 256 -9.51 3.02 9.26
CA LEU A 256 -10.52 3.85 9.91
C LEU A 256 -11.88 3.85 9.19
N GLY A 257 -12.00 3.16 8.04
CA GLY A 257 -13.21 3.10 7.22
C GLY A 257 -13.57 4.42 6.53
N LEU A 258 -12.64 5.38 6.50
CA LEU A 258 -12.82 6.70 5.89
C LEU A 258 -12.55 6.70 4.38
N MET A 259 -11.91 5.64 3.88
CA MET A 259 -11.59 5.38 2.48
C MET A 259 -12.54 4.34 1.84
N HIS A 260 -13.79 4.24 2.30
CA HIS A 260 -14.81 3.52 1.55
C HIS A 260 -15.24 4.33 0.32
N ASP A 261 -14.36 4.40 -0.68
CA ASP A 261 -14.79 4.49 -2.07
C ASP A 261 -15.33 3.10 -2.42
N ILE A 262 -16.62 2.90 -2.21
CA ILE A 262 -17.33 1.70 -2.64
C ILE A 262 -17.21 1.70 -4.17
N HIS A 263 -16.27 0.91 -4.67
CA HIS A 263 -15.90 0.88 -6.08
C HIS A 263 -17.10 0.91 -7.03
N ASP A 264 -16.97 1.78 -8.03
CA ASP A 264 -17.90 2.06 -9.12
C ASP A 264 -19.24 2.64 -8.70
N ASP A 265 -19.29 3.96 -8.84
CA ASP A 265 -20.48 4.73 -9.04
C ASP A 265 -21.21 4.27 -10.33
N ASN A 266 -21.89 3.13 -10.25
CA ASN A 266 -22.57 2.53 -11.37
C ASN A 266 -23.75 3.45 -11.77
N PRO A 267 -23.68 4.12 -12.95
CA PRO A 267 -24.68 5.12 -13.31
C PRO A 267 -26.09 4.55 -13.40
N GLN A 268 -26.22 3.26 -13.70
CA GLN A 268 -27.50 2.56 -13.76
C GLN A 268 -28.05 2.29 -12.37
N LEU A 269 -27.20 1.89 -11.41
CA LEU A 269 -27.61 1.75 -10.01
C LEU A 269 -27.97 3.10 -9.40
N ARG A 270 -27.26 4.18 -9.73
CA ARG A 270 -27.61 5.54 -9.29
C ARG A 270 -28.94 6.01 -9.87
N ALA A 271 -29.19 5.75 -11.16
CA ALA A 271 -30.47 6.07 -11.77
C ALA A 271 -31.62 5.30 -11.10
N LEU A 272 -31.41 4.00 -10.83
CA LEU A 272 -32.39 3.16 -10.15
C LEU A 272 -32.60 3.57 -8.69
N ALA A 273 -31.54 3.95 -7.98
CA ALA A 273 -31.63 4.47 -6.61
C ALA A 273 -32.36 5.83 -6.57
N ALA A 274 -32.21 6.67 -7.60
CA ALA A 274 -32.94 7.93 -7.72
C ALA A 274 -34.44 7.74 -8.00
N GLU A 275 -34.87 6.55 -8.46
CA GLU A 275 -36.28 6.18 -8.59
C GLU A 275 -36.93 5.74 -7.27
N VAL A 276 -36.12 5.46 -6.23
CA VAL A 276 -36.62 5.10 -4.90
C VAL A 276 -37.05 6.35 -4.16
N SER A 277 -38.35 6.43 -3.88
CA SER A 277 -38.94 7.52 -3.11
C SER A 277 -38.61 7.43 -1.62
N GLN A 278 -38.62 8.57 -0.94
CA GLN A 278 -38.40 8.66 0.51
C GLN A 278 -39.43 7.83 1.30
N ASP A 279 -40.65 7.69 0.78
CA ASP A 279 -41.72 6.87 1.38
C ASP A 279 -41.39 5.37 1.31
N GLN A 280 -40.76 4.93 0.22
CA GLN A 280 -40.31 3.53 0.07
C GLN A 280 -39.14 3.23 1.02
N ILE A 281 -38.22 4.19 1.21
CA ILE A 281 -37.14 4.06 2.19
C ILE A 281 -37.70 3.98 3.61
N ALA A 282 -38.68 4.82 3.95
CA ALA A 282 -39.33 4.79 5.25
C ALA A 282 -40.10 3.49 5.50
N ALA A 283 -40.82 2.97 4.49
CA ALA A 283 -41.53 1.71 4.58
C ALA A 283 -40.56 0.52 4.75
N TYR A 284 -39.45 0.51 4.01
CA TYR A 284 -38.41 -0.51 4.14
C TYR A 284 -37.77 -0.47 5.53
N TYR A 285 -37.36 0.70 6.01
CA TYR A 285 -36.81 0.85 7.35
C TYR A 285 -37.79 0.39 8.43
N GLN A 286 -39.08 0.70 8.29
CA GLN A 286 -40.11 0.24 9.24
C GLN A 286 -40.29 -1.27 9.24
N GLN A 287 -40.09 -1.93 8.11
CA GLN A 287 -40.25 -3.37 7.96
C GLN A 287 -39.01 -4.18 8.40
N HIS A 288 -37.83 -3.55 8.42
CA HIS A 288 -36.52 -4.18 8.68
C HIS A 288 -35.77 -3.54 9.86
N GLN A 289 -36.49 -3.05 10.87
CA GLN A 289 -35.87 -2.32 12.00
C GLN A 289 -34.81 -3.13 12.76
N ASP A 290 -34.94 -4.46 12.75
CA ASP A 290 -34.01 -5.40 13.34
C ASP A 290 -32.62 -5.36 12.68
N GLU A 291 -32.55 -5.13 11.37
CA GLU A 291 -31.29 -4.98 10.61
C GLU A 291 -30.56 -3.66 10.93
N PHE A 292 -31.27 -2.65 11.44
CA PHE A 292 -30.72 -1.32 11.78
C PHE A 292 -30.49 -1.14 13.28
N THR A 293 -30.40 -2.23 14.04
CA THR A 293 -30.19 -2.19 15.49
C THR A 293 -28.78 -1.69 15.81
N ARG A 294 -28.68 -0.53 16.47
CA ARG A 294 -27.41 -0.02 16.96
C ARG A 294 -27.06 -0.67 18.30
N VAL A 295 -26.00 -1.47 18.30
CA VAL A 295 -25.52 -2.12 19.53
C VAL A 295 -24.70 -1.12 20.34
N GLU A 296 -25.28 -0.58 21.41
CA GLU A 296 -24.60 0.40 22.28
C GLU A 296 -23.55 -0.23 23.21
N ARG A 297 -23.74 -1.50 23.57
CA ARG A 297 -22.82 -2.23 24.45
C ARG A 297 -22.98 -3.73 24.24
N VAL A 298 -21.87 -4.43 24.03
CA VAL A 298 -21.82 -5.90 23.99
C VAL A 298 -21.22 -6.41 25.30
N HIS A 299 -21.83 -7.47 25.85
CA HIS A 299 -21.17 -8.31 26.83
C HIS A 299 -20.78 -9.61 26.12
N ALA A 300 -19.48 -9.84 25.97
CA ALA A 300 -18.94 -11.01 25.29
C ALA A 300 -18.02 -11.77 26.24
N TYR A 301 -18.03 -13.09 26.10
CA TYR A 301 -17.10 -13.99 26.77
C TYR A 301 -15.92 -14.27 25.84
N HIS A 302 -14.73 -14.41 26.41
CA HIS A 302 -13.48 -14.65 25.66
C HIS A 302 -12.92 -16.05 25.98
N LEU A 303 -12.63 -16.82 24.94
CA LEU A 303 -12.03 -18.16 25.04
C LEU A 303 -10.73 -18.17 24.26
N ARG A 304 -9.61 -18.40 24.95
CA ARG A 304 -8.28 -18.54 24.34
C ARG A 304 -7.81 -19.98 24.42
N VAL A 305 -7.27 -20.54 23.35
CA VAL A 305 -6.68 -21.89 23.33
C VAL A 305 -5.29 -21.86 22.71
N ASN A 306 -4.53 -22.94 22.89
CA ASN A 306 -3.11 -22.97 22.50
C ASN A 306 -2.86 -23.30 21.02
N SER A 307 -3.91 -23.66 20.26
CA SER A 307 -3.76 -24.00 18.85
C SER A 307 -5.05 -23.77 18.05
N GLN A 308 -4.89 -23.49 16.76
CA GLN A 308 -6.01 -23.30 15.82
C GLN A 308 -6.88 -24.55 15.69
N ALA A 309 -6.26 -25.74 15.60
CA ALA A 309 -7.00 -27.00 15.48
C ALA A 309 -7.91 -27.27 16.69
N GLU A 310 -7.51 -26.82 17.88
CA GLU A 310 -8.33 -26.90 19.09
C GLU A 310 -9.46 -25.87 19.09
N ALA A 311 -9.20 -24.66 18.60
CA ALA A 311 -10.22 -23.62 18.42
C ALA A 311 -11.32 -24.08 17.45
N ASP A 312 -10.94 -24.64 16.30
CA ASP A 312 -11.87 -25.11 15.27
C ASP A 312 -12.76 -26.25 15.80
N ARG A 313 -12.20 -27.16 16.61
CA ARG A 313 -12.93 -28.25 17.25
C ARG A 313 -13.96 -27.73 18.25
N ILE A 314 -13.57 -26.81 19.13
CA ILE A 314 -14.45 -26.23 20.16
C ILE A 314 -15.54 -25.37 19.51
N TYR A 315 -15.20 -24.62 18.46
CA TYR A 315 -16.16 -23.85 17.69
C TYR A 315 -17.23 -24.75 17.04
N ALA A 316 -16.83 -25.86 16.42
CA ALA A 316 -17.78 -26.83 15.85
C ALA A 316 -18.69 -27.45 16.92
N GLU A 317 -18.16 -27.78 18.10
CA GLU A 317 -18.94 -28.28 19.25
C GLU A 317 -19.99 -27.24 19.71
N LEU A 318 -19.59 -25.98 19.88
CA LEU A 318 -20.49 -24.90 20.28
C LEU A 318 -21.57 -24.61 19.22
N LEU A 319 -21.20 -24.68 17.94
CA LEU A 319 -22.15 -24.49 16.84
C LEU A 319 -23.23 -25.60 16.83
N THR A 320 -22.85 -26.85 17.13
CA THR A 320 -23.84 -27.94 17.26
C THR A 320 -24.78 -27.75 18.45
N ILE A 321 -24.30 -27.20 19.56
CA ILE A 321 -25.11 -26.90 20.74
C ILE A 321 -26.05 -25.70 20.48
N GLN A 322 -25.60 -24.71 19.70
CA GLN A 322 -26.42 -23.57 19.30
C GLN A 322 -27.61 -23.98 18.40
N GLN A 323 -27.52 -25.12 17.72
CA GLN A 323 -28.57 -25.65 16.85
C GLN A 323 -29.60 -26.53 17.58
N ASP A 324 -29.41 -26.82 18.87
CA ASP A 324 -30.38 -27.54 19.70
C ASP A 324 -31.37 -26.55 20.35
N ASP A 325 -32.65 -26.67 20.00
CA ASP A 325 -33.73 -25.81 20.49
C ASP A 325 -33.92 -25.85 22.02
N ASN A 326 -33.36 -26.85 22.72
CA ASN A 326 -33.43 -26.96 24.18
C ASN A 326 -32.15 -26.52 24.91
N ALA A 327 -31.10 -26.12 24.19
CA ALA A 327 -29.83 -25.73 24.78
C ALA A 327 -29.77 -24.22 25.06
N ASN A 328 -29.05 -23.84 26.13
CA ASN A 328 -28.71 -22.45 26.39
C ASN A 328 -27.28 -22.18 25.86
N PRO A 329 -27.13 -21.57 24.66
CA PRO A 329 -25.82 -21.37 24.05
C PRO A 329 -24.89 -20.47 24.88
N GLY A 330 -25.46 -19.56 25.69
CA GLY A 330 -24.68 -18.72 26.60
C GLY A 330 -24.04 -19.51 27.74
N GLU A 331 -24.77 -20.46 28.34
CA GLU A 331 -24.23 -21.34 29.38
C GLU A 331 -23.22 -22.33 28.82
N ALA A 332 -23.48 -22.86 27.62
CA ALA A 332 -22.54 -23.75 26.93
C ALA A 332 -21.21 -23.06 26.62
N PHE A 333 -21.26 -21.79 26.21
CA PHE A 333 -20.05 -21.00 25.98
C PHE A 333 -19.32 -20.68 27.28
N ALA A 334 -20.03 -20.28 28.34
CA ALA A 334 -19.42 -20.02 29.65
C ALA A 334 -18.74 -21.27 30.23
N ASP A 335 -19.35 -22.45 30.06
CA ASP A 335 -18.76 -23.73 30.45
C ASP A 335 -17.54 -24.09 29.58
N ALA A 336 -17.58 -23.80 28.27
CA ALA A 336 -16.43 -23.97 27.39
C ALA A 336 -15.26 -23.06 27.79
N VAL A 337 -15.53 -21.83 28.23
CA VAL A 337 -14.51 -20.91 28.76
C VAL A 337 -13.87 -21.50 30.02
N ALA A 338 -14.68 -22.01 30.96
CA ALA A 338 -14.19 -22.65 32.18
C ALA A 338 -13.35 -23.91 31.90
N ARG A 339 -13.78 -24.72 30.93
CA ARG A 339 -13.13 -25.99 30.55
C ARG A 339 -11.85 -25.79 29.75
N TYR A 340 -11.87 -24.94 28.73
CA TYR A 340 -10.83 -24.90 27.70
C TYR A 340 -10.02 -23.60 27.65
N SER A 341 -10.53 -22.48 28.18
CA SER A 341 -9.84 -21.19 28.00
C SER A 341 -8.53 -21.15 28.79
N VAL A 342 -7.38 -20.91 28.16
CA VAL A 342 -6.10 -20.67 28.83
C VAL A 342 -5.84 -19.19 29.10
N ALA A 343 -6.87 -18.36 28.98
CA ALA A 343 -6.79 -16.93 29.25
C ALA A 343 -6.70 -16.67 30.77
N GLY A 344 -5.97 -15.63 31.18
CA GLY A 344 -5.73 -15.29 32.59
C GLY A 344 -6.87 -14.50 33.25
N ASP A 345 -7.86 -14.11 32.46
CA ASP A 345 -9.04 -13.28 32.77
C ASP A 345 -10.32 -14.12 32.95
N ARG A 346 -10.18 -15.40 33.33
CA ARG A 346 -11.29 -16.34 33.59
C ARG A 346 -12.31 -15.86 34.62
#